data_AF-A0A7V8VWJ5-F1
#
_entry.id   AF-A0A7V8VWJ5-F1
#
_cell.length_a   1.000
_cell.length_b   1.000
_cell.length_c   1.000
_cell.angle_alpha   90.00
_cell.angle_beta   90.00
_cell.angle_gamma   90.00
#
_symmetry.space_group_name_H-M   'P 1'
#
loop_
_entity.id
_entity.type
_entity.pdbx_description
1 polymer ?
#
loop_
_entity_poly.entity_id
_entity_poly.type
_entity_poly.pdbx_seq_one_letter_code
_entity_poly.pdbx_strand_id
1 'polypeptide(L)'
;MPSEIADHIANVSVIDTHTHQPGDYAWEGPNAPDILSDLFGWYSSSDLIIAGASPDAVARLQDSSNEDLEGRFADVATAWSMAQFTGYGEAVRIAARDLYEIEVLSEATIRAGQKRLQALQRQGGCVALLRDRAKLDHVQTDLGLNVIDLSRTSAAFFLRDLSLVRFTSGTIDDPVIEAATGVTVRNLGTLEQSMEALFAQCAPLSIAVKSQHAYVRTLAWHKRTDADAERAVQAVIGGGPGSDDPQSEARLCLGDWCLARGVELASAYQLPIKLHTGYLAETGRLGTAMQVDRLRAGHLAPLLMEYPNARFVLLHIAYPYSDELIALAKHFGNVYVDLC
;
A
#
# COMPACT_ATOMS: atom_id res chain seq x y z
N MET A 1 -35.42 11.87 1.67
CA MET A 1 -34.61 12.96 1.07
C MET A 1 -33.24 12.88 1.71
N PRO A 2 -32.15 13.01 0.95
CA PRO A 2 -30.82 13.19 1.54
C PRO A 2 -30.83 14.38 2.50
N SER A 3 -30.02 14.34 3.55
CA SER A 3 -29.83 15.51 4.41
C SER A 3 -28.98 16.56 3.68
N GLU A 4 -29.09 17.83 4.08
CA GLU A 4 -28.21 18.90 3.57
C GLU A 4 -26.72 18.55 3.75
N ILE A 5 -26.39 17.79 4.81
CA ILE A 5 -25.04 17.28 5.06
C ILE A 5 -24.63 16.24 4.01
N ALA A 6 -25.52 15.30 3.67
CA ALA A 6 -25.24 14.29 2.65
C ALA A 6 -25.03 14.95 1.27
N ASP A 7 -25.87 15.94 0.92
CA ASP A 7 -25.74 16.69 -0.32
C ASP A 7 -24.43 17.51 -0.35
N HIS A 8 -24.02 18.08 0.79
CA HIS A 8 -22.73 18.76 0.88
C HIS A 8 -21.55 17.80 0.68
N ILE A 9 -21.52 16.69 1.43
CA ILE A 9 -20.45 15.68 1.34
C ILE A 9 -20.33 15.13 -0.08
N ALA A 10 -21.44 14.84 -0.76
CA ALA A 10 -21.45 14.34 -2.13
C ALA A 10 -20.88 15.34 -3.16
N ASN A 11 -20.69 16.61 -2.78
CA ASN A 11 -20.19 17.68 -3.65
C ASN A 11 -18.83 18.25 -3.26
N VAL A 12 -18.27 17.84 -2.13
CA VAL A 12 -16.94 18.27 -1.70
C VAL A 12 -15.86 17.56 -2.53
N SER A 13 -14.80 18.30 -2.88
CA SER A 13 -13.59 17.71 -3.45
C SER A 13 -12.85 16.92 -2.38
N VAL A 14 -12.48 15.68 -2.67
CA VAL A 14 -11.82 14.78 -1.74
C VAL A 14 -10.32 14.71 -2.05
N ILE A 15 -9.50 14.50 -1.02
CA ILE A 15 -8.08 14.18 -1.17
C ILE A 15 -7.94 12.70 -0.85
N ASP A 16 -7.43 11.92 -1.80
CA ASP A 16 -7.09 10.52 -1.56
C ASP A 16 -5.71 10.48 -0.90
N THR A 17 -5.67 10.18 0.41
CA THR A 17 -4.43 10.19 1.21
C THR A 17 -3.61 8.91 1.04
N HIS A 18 -4.13 7.91 0.33
CA HIS A 18 -3.45 6.65 0.12
C HIS A 18 -4.04 5.82 -1.03
N THR A 19 -3.24 5.62 -2.08
CA THR A 19 -3.58 4.69 -3.17
C THR A 19 -2.36 3.95 -3.70
N HIS A 20 -2.63 2.87 -4.42
CA HIS A 20 -1.65 2.14 -5.22
C HIS A 20 -1.89 2.34 -6.73
N GLN A 21 -2.72 3.31 -7.12
CA GLN A 21 -3.00 3.63 -8.53
C GLN A 21 -1.76 4.25 -9.21
N PRO A 22 -1.09 3.55 -10.14
CA PRO A 22 0.11 4.06 -10.84
C PRO A 22 -0.18 5.16 -11.89
N GLY A 23 -1.43 5.60 -12.01
CA GLY A 23 -1.87 6.63 -12.96
C GLY A 23 -2.08 6.12 -14.39
N ASP A 24 -2.10 7.03 -15.36
CA ASP A 24 -2.47 6.73 -16.76
C ASP A 24 -1.61 5.61 -17.39
N TYR A 25 -0.35 5.45 -16.96
CA TYR A 25 0.57 4.44 -17.53
C TYR A 25 0.05 2.99 -17.39
N ALA A 26 -0.68 2.65 -16.33
CA ALA A 26 -1.20 1.29 -16.15
C ALA A 26 -2.61 1.09 -16.69
N TRP A 27 -3.28 2.16 -17.13
CA TRP A 27 -4.62 2.08 -17.70
C TRP A 27 -4.62 2.21 -19.23
N GLU A 28 -3.43 2.33 -19.82
CA GLU A 28 -3.23 2.52 -21.25
C GLU A 28 -2.16 1.55 -21.80
N GLY A 29 -2.22 1.30 -23.11
CA GLY A 29 -1.21 0.52 -23.82
C GLY A 29 -1.32 -1.00 -23.64
N PRO A 30 -0.24 -1.75 -23.92
CA PRO A 30 -0.28 -3.22 -23.98
C PRO A 30 -0.51 -3.89 -22.61
N ASN A 31 -0.41 -3.14 -21.52
CA ASN A 31 -0.63 -3.61 -20.15
C ASN A 31 -1.96 -3.15 -19.55
N ALA A 32 -2.81 -2.47 -20.33
CA ALA A 32 -4.10 -2.00 -19.84
C ALA A 32 -4.97 -3.18 -19.37
N PRO A 33 -5.63 -3.08 -18.21
CA PRO A 33 -6.48 -4.15 -17.72
C PRO A 33 -7.70 -4.31 -18.62
N ASP A 34 -8.21 -5.54 -18.70
CA ASP A 34 -9.58 -5.76 -19.13
C ASP A 34 -10.59 -5.51 -17.99
N ILE A 35 -11.87 -5.63 -18.29
CA ILE A 35 -12.95 -5.36 -17.33
C ILE A 35 -12.89 -6.23 -16.08
N LEU A 36 -12.36 -7.45 -16.17
CA LEU A 36 -12.31 -8.37 -15.03
C LEU A 36 -11.14 -8.06 -14.11
N SER A 37 -9.96 -7.83 -14.68
CA SER A 37 -8.77 -7.41 -13.91
C SER A 37 -8.93 -6.00 -13.32
N ASP A 38 -9.62 -5.09 -14.03
CA ASP A 38 -9.97 -3.76 -13.52
C ASP A 38 -10.95 -3.84 -12.33
N LEU A 39 -12.03 -4.61 -12.46
CA LEU A 39 -13.03 -4.76 -11.40
C LEU A 39 -12.57 -5.61 -10.22
N PHE A 40 -11.87 -6.72 -10.46
CA PHE A 40 -11.54 -7.72 -9.43
C PHE A 40 -10.10 -7.65 -8.92
N GLY A 41 -9.36 -6.62 -9.31
CA GLY A 41 -7.98 -6.41 -8.87
C GLY A 41 -7.82 -6.31 -7.35
N TRP A 42 -6.60 -6.54 -6.87
CA TRP A 42 -6.24 -6.38 -5.45
C TRP A 42 -7.08 -7.24 -4.49
N TYR A 43 -7.73 -6.64 -3.49
CA TYR A 43 -8.29 -7.34 -2.34
C TYR A 43 -9.59 -8.10 -2.63
N SER A 44 -10.37 -7.73 -3.65
CA SER A 44 -11.55 -8.51 -4.05
C SER A 44 -11.18 -9.93 -4.50
N SER A 45 -9.98 -10.13 -5.04
CA SER A 45 -9.47 -11.46 -5.35
C SER A 45 -9.29 -12.34 -4.09
N SER A 46 -8.98 -11.74 -2.95
CA SER A 46 -8.87 -12.46 -1.67
C SER A 46 -10.24 -12.89 -1.16
N ASP A 47 -11.24 -12.01 -1.25
CA ASP A 47 -12.62 -12.33 -0.89
C ASP A 47 -13.19 -13.47 -1.74
N LEU A 48 -12.86 -13.53 -3.04
CA LEU A 48 -13.23 -14.66 -3.90
C LEU A 48 -12.62 -15.98 -3.43
N ILE A 49 -11.34 -15.99 -3.04
CA ILE A 49 -10.66 -17.18 -2.51
C ILE A 49 -11.31 -17.62 -1.20
N ILE A 50 -11.56 -16.69 -0.27
CA ILE A 50 -12.24 -16.98 1.00
C ILE A 50 -13.66 -17.53 0.75
N ALA A 51 -14.35 -17.00 -0.25
CA ALA A 51 -15.66 -17.48 -0.69
C ALA A 51 -15.61 -18.81 -1.47
N GLY A 52 -14.42 -19.40 -1.66
CA GLY A 52 -14.25 -20.77 -2.19
C GLY A 52 -13.83 -20.87 -3.66
N ALA A 53 -13.45 -19.76 -4.31
CA ALA A 53 -12.77 -19.83 -5.61
C ALA A 53 -11.36 -20.43 -5.44
N SER A 54 -10.90 -21.21 -6.42
CA SER A 54 -9.52 -21.69 -6.42
C SER A 54 -8.54 -20.56 -6.76
N PRO A 55 -7.29 -20.60 -6.27
CA PRO A 55 -6.25 -19.65 -6.69
C PRO A 55 -6.07 -19.61 -8.21
N ASP A 56 -6.18 -20.76 -8.89
CA ASP A 56 -6.07 -20.83 -10.36
C ASP A 56 -7.23 -20.13 -11.06
N ALA A 57 -8.47 -20.27 -10.56
CA ALA A 57 -9.63 -19.56 -11.10
C ALA A 57 -9.47 -18.04 -10.96
N VAL A 58 -8.97 -17.57 -9.81
CA VAL A 58 -8.69 -16.15 -9.57
C VAL A 58 -7.50 -15.66 -10.41
N ALA A 59 -6.45 -16.45 -10.58
CA ALA A 59 -5.35 -16.11 -11.47
C ALA A 59 -5.84 -15.98 -12.93
N ARG A 60 -6.68 -16.91 -13.39
CA ARG A 60 -7.33 -16.85 -14.70
C ARG A 60 -8.26 -15.65 -14.82
N LEU A 61 -8.98 -15.29 -13.76
CA LEU A 61 -9.81 -14.08 -13.71
C LEU A 61 -8.99 -12.81 -13.95
N GLN A 62 -7.74 -12.77 -13.49
CA GLN A 62 -6.84 -11.62 -13.63
C GLN A 62 -6.02 -11.61 -14.93
N ASP A 63 -6.01 -12.71 -15.68
CA ASP A 63 -5.21 -12.85 -16.91
C ASP A 63 -5.86 -12.14 -18.11
N SER A 64 -5.47 -10.88 -18.33
CA SER A 64 -5.96 -10.07 -19.47
C SER A 64 -5.52 -10.58 -20.84
N SER A 65 -4.57 -11.51 -20.94
CA SER A 65 -4.19 -12.11 -22.22
C SER A 65 -5.20 -13.15 -22.73
N ASN A 66 -6.08 -13.63 -21.84
CA ASN A 66 -7.11 -14.59 -22.16
C ASN A 66 -8.43 -13.88 -22.53
N GLU A 67 -8.78 -13.90 -23.82
CA GLU A 67 -9.95 -13.19 -24.37
C GLU A 67 -11.33 -13.77 -23.94
N ASP A 68 -11.35 -14.93 -23.28
CA ASP A 68 -12.56 -15.60 -22.77
C ASP A 68 -13.05 -14.98 -21.46
N LEU A 69 -13.54 -13.74 -21.54
CA LEU A 69 -14.06 -12.99 -20.38
C LEU A 69 -15.17 -13.75 -19.64
N GLU A 70 -16.13 -14.33 -20.37
CA GLU A 70 -17.24 -15.06 -19.75
C GLU A 70 -16.78 -16.33 -19.04
N GLY A 71 -15.94 -17.15 -19.66
CA GLY A 71 -15.43 -18.35 -19.01
C GLY A 71 -14.57 -18.04 -17.79
N ARG A 72 -13.75 -16.98 -17.85
CA ARG A 72 -12.98 -16.48 -16.70
C ARG A 72 -13.86 -16.07 -15.53
N PHE A 73 -14.97 -15.38 -15.80
CA PHE A 73 -15.92 -14.99 -14.76
C PHE A 73 -16.73 -16.19 -14.26
N ALA A 74 -17.14 -17.10 -15.14
CA ALA A 74 -17.90 -18.30 -14.78
C ALA A 74 -17.16 -19.15 -13.74
N ASP A 75 -15.82 -19.25 -13.85
CA ASP A 75 -14.97 -19.97 -12.88
C ASP A 75 -15.07 -19.41 -11.44
N VAL A 76 -15.43 -18.14 -11.27
CA VAL A 76 -15.55 -17.48 -9.96
C VAL A 76 -16.98 -17.07 -9.61
N ALA A 77 -17.98 -17.30 -10.48
CA ALA A 77 -19.33 -16.78 -10.33
C ALA A 77 -20.01 -17.21 -9.02
N THR A 78 -19.80 -18.45 -8.59
CA THR A 78 -20.33 -18.96 -7.31
C THR A 78 -19.70 -18.21 -6.13
N ALA A 79 -18.37 -18.06 -6.12
CA ALA A 79 -17.67 -17.31 -5.08
C ALA A 79 -18.11 -15.84 -5.07
N TRP A 80 -18.25 -15.23 -6.24
CA TRP A 80 -18.74 -13.86 -6.39
C TRP A 80 -20.14 -13.68 -5.79
N SER A 81 -21.05 -14.65 -5.98
CA SER A 81 -22.40 -14.57 -5.44
C SER A 81 -22.44 -14.38 -3.91
N MET A 82 -21.41 -14.86 -3.20
CA MET A 82 -21.22 -14.73 -1.76
C MET A 82 -20.37 -13.50 -1.41
N ALA A 83 -19.26 -13.28 -2.14
CA ALA A 83 -18.32 -12.20 -1.88
C ALA A 83 -18.84 -10.81 -2.25
N GLN A 84 -19.85 -10.69 -3.12
CA GLN A 84 -20.37 -9.40 -3.59
C GLN A 84 -20.92 -8.49 -2.49
N PHE A 85 -21.15 -9.02 -1.28
CA PHE A 85 -21.66 -8.27 -0.13
C PHE A 85 -20.56 -7.90 0.89
N THR A 86 -19.30 -8.24 0.63
CA THR A 86 -18.16 -7.76 1.44
C THR A 86 -17.88 -6.29 1.13
N GLY A 87 -17.01 -5.64 1.91
CA GLY A 87 -16.58 -4.27 1.64
C GLY A 87 -15.95 -4.10 0.24
N TYR A 88 -15.08 -5.02 -0.17
CA TYR A 88 -14.49 -5.00 -1.51
C TYR A 88 -15.50 -5.41 -2.59
N GLY A 89 -16.38 -6.38 -2.32
CA GLY A 89 -17.45 -6.75 -3.23
C GLY A 89 -18.42 -5.60 -3.53
N GLU A 90 -18.74 -4.78 -2.52
CA GLU A 90 -19.54 -3.58 -2.71
C GLU A 90 -18.80 -2.55 -3.58
N ALA A 91 -17.48 -2.36 -3.39
CA ALA A 91 -16.68 -1.51 -4.25
C ALA A 91 -16.70 -1.98 -5.73
N VAL A 92 -16.60 -3.29 -5.97
CA VAL A 92 -16.75 -3.88 -7.31
C VAL A 92 -18.13 -3.60 -7.90
N ARG A 93 -19.21 -3.77 -7.12
CA ARG A 93 -20.59 -3.49 -7.57
C ARG A 93 -20.79 -2.01 -7.90
N ILE A 94 -20.27 -1.11 -7.07
CA ILE A 94 -20.34 0.35 -7.29
C ILE A 94 -19.61 0.71 -8.59
N ALA A 95 -18.38 0.24 -8.79
CA ALA A 95 -17.63 0.50 -10.01
C ALA A 95 -18.33 -0.08 -11.25
N ALA A 96 -18.84 -1.32 -11.17
CA ALA A 96 -19.59 -1.95 -12.25
C ALA A 96 -20.82 -1.15 -12.66
N ARG A 97 -21.59 -0.64 -11.69
CA ARG A 97 -22.77 0.19 -11.94
C ARG A 97 -22.39 1.58 -12.47
N ASP A 98 -21.51 2.29 -11.78
CA ASP A 98 -21.30 3.72 -12.00
C ASP A 98 -20.37 4.02 -13.19
N LEU A 99 -19.44 3.10 -13.51
CA LEU A 99 -18.50 3.26 -14.62
C LEU A 99 -18.91 2.48 -15.86
N TYR A 100 -19.50 1.30 -15.67
CA TYR A 100 -19.75 0.34 -16.74
C TYR A 100 -21.23 0.05 -17.00
N GLU A 101 -22.14 0.71 -16.26
CA GLU A 101 -23.60 0.56 -16.38
C GLU A 101 -24.04 -0.92 -16.29
N ILE A 102 -23.40 -1.66 -15.37
CA ILE A 102 -23.69 -3.07 -15.06
C ILE A 102 -24.35 -3.14 -13.68
N GLU A 103 -25.67 -3.35 -13.64
CA GLU A 103 -26.41 -3.57 -12.39
C GLU A 103 -26.15 -4.97 -11.79
N VAL A 104 -25.96 -5.96 -12.65
CA VAL A 104 -25.70 -7.35 -12.26
C VAL A 104 -24.55 -7.88 -13.09
N LEU A 105 -23.44 -8.22 -12.42
CA LEU A 105 -22.31 -8.87 -13.07
C LEU A 105 -22.68 -10.30 -13.47
N SER A 106 -22.66 -10.56 -14.77
CA SER A 106 -22.93 -11.85 -15.39
C SER A 106 -22.14 -11.98 -16.68
N GLU A 107 -22.02 -13.20 -17.20
CA GLU A 107 -21.43 -13.48 -18.52
C GLU A 107 -21.97 -12.55 -19.62
N ALA A 108 -23.29 -12.29 -19.62
CA ALA A 108 -23.94 -11.46 -20.62
C ALA A 108 -23.59 -9.95 -20.52
N THR A 109 -23.28 -9.44 -19.32
CA THR A 109 -23.04 -8.00 -19.11
C THR A 109 -21.57 -7.61 -19.23
N ILE A 110 -20.65 -8.57 -19.01
CA ILE A 110 -19.20 -8.33 -18.99
C ILE A 110 -18.69 -7.76 -20.32
N ARG A 111 -19.14 -8.29 -21.47
CA ARG A 111 -18.72 -7.76 -22.78
C ARG A 111 -19.18 -6.32 -23.03
N ALA A 112 -20.35 -5.94 -22.50
CA ALA A 112 -20.83 -4.57 -22.61
C ALA A 112 -19.96 -3.64 -21.73
N GLY A 113 -19.59 -4.08 -20.53
CA GLY A 113 -18.65 -3.36 -19.67
C GLY A 113 -17.27 -3.17 -20.29
N GLN A 114 -16.72 -4.23 -20.92
CA GLN A 114 -15.43 -4.15 -21.62
C GLN A 114 -15.39 -3.04 -22.66
N LYS A 115 -16.46 -2.89 -23.46
CA LYS A 115 -16.55 -1.82 -24.46
C LYS A 115 -16.54 -0.43 -23.83
N ARG A 116 -17.16 -0.27 -22.65
CA ARG A 116 -17.17 1.00 -21.90
C ARG A 116 -15.81 1.30 -21.30
N LEU A 117 -15.16 0.31 -20.69
CA LEU A 117 -13.78 0.44 -20.20
C LEU A 117 -12.84 0.91 -21.31
N GLN A 118 -12.87 0.26 -22.48
CA GLN A 118 -12.05 0.67 -23.65
C GLN A 118 -12.29 2.12 -24.08
N ALA A 119 -13.50 2.64 -23.94
CA ALA A 119 -13.79 4.04 -24.26
C ALA A 119 -13.20 5.02 -23.23
N LEU A 120 -12.98 4.57 -22.00
CA LEU A 120 -12.36 5.35 -20.93
C LEU A 120 -10.81 5.26 -20.95
N GLN A 121 -10.27 4.13 -21.41
CA GLN A 121 -8.83 3.85 -21.56
C GLN A 121 -8.23 4.62 -22.75
N ARG A 122 -8.04 5.92 -22.54
CA ARG A 122 -7.42 6.86 -23.48
C ARG A 122 -6.48 7.77 -22.73
N GLN A 123 -5.55 8.41 -23.44
CA GLN A 123 -4.59 9.35 -22.87
C GLN A 123 -5.26 10.35 -21.90
N GLY A 124 -4.87 10.30 -20.62
CA GLY A 124 -5.38 11.18 -19.56
C GLY A 124 -6.77 10.80 -19.03
N GLY A 125 -7.29 9.64 -19.43
CA GLY A 125 -8.60 9.13 -19.06
C GLY A 125 -8.71 8.78 -17.59
N CYS A 126 -7.66 8.22 -16.98
CA CYS A 126 -7.66 7.88 -15.55
C CYS A 126 -7.70 9.15 -14.71
N VAL A 127 -6.85 10.14 -15.01
CA VAL A 127 -6.90 11.45 -14.33
C VAL A 127 -8.24 12.13 -14.49
N ALA A 128 -8.82 12.13 -15.70
CA ALA A 128 -10.14 12.71 -15.93
C ALA A 128 -11.22 12.00 -15.12
N LEU A 129 -11.17 10.67 -15.01
CA LEU A 129 -12.12 9.91 -14.19
C LEU A 129 -11.99 10.27 -12.71
N LEU A 130 -10.78 10.23 -12.16
CA LEU A 130 -10.51 10.52 -10.76
C LEU A 130 -10.89 11.97 -10.39
N ARG A 131 -10.52 12.93 -11.23
CA ARG A 131 -10.81 14.36 -10.99
C ARG A 131 -12.27 14.69 -11.23
N ASP A 132 -12.80 14.36 -12.41
CA ASP A 132 -14.09 14.91 -12.86
C ASP A 132 -15.28 14.07 -12.37
N ARG A 133 -15.09 12.77 -12.14
CA ARG A 133 -16.15 11.86 -11.64
C ARG A 133 -16.02 11.59 -10.16
N ALA A 134 -14.84 11.18 -9.69
CA ALA A 134 -14.61 10.91 -8.27
C ALA A 134 -14.37 12.18 -7.43
N LYS A 135 -14.27 13.36 -8.07
CA LYS A 135 -14.05 14.67 -7.42
C LYS A 135 -12.78 14.68 -6.56
N LEU A 136 -11.74 13.96 -7.00
CA LEU A 136 -10.45 13.99 -6.33
C LEU A 136 -9.68 15.24 -6.74
N ASP A 137 -9.19 15.99 -5.75
CA ASP A 137 -8.28 17.11 -6.00
C ASP A 137 -6.89 16.60 -6.41
N HIS A 138 -6.40 15.60 -5.67
CA HIS A 138 -5.18 14.86 -5.93
C HIS A 138 -5.19 13.54 -5.13
N VAL A 139 -4.23 12.67 -5.43
CA VAL A 139 -4.02 11.38 -4.77
C VAL A 139 -2.60 11.24 -4.26
N GLN A 140 -2.41 10.48 -3.19
CA GLN A 140 -1.11 10.17 -2.61
C GLN A 140 -0.79 8.69 -2.88
N THR A 141 0.11 8.45 -3.83
CA THR A 141 0.43 7.12 -4.35
C THR A 141 1.69 6.53 -3.73
N ASP A 142 1.66 5.22 -3.46
CA ASP A 142 2.84 4.42 -3.15
C ASP A 142 3.32 3.68 -4.41
N LEU A 143 4.46 4.13 -4.94
CA LEU A 143 5.13 3.55 -6.12
C LEU A 143 6.33 2.67 -5.73
N GLY A 144 6.50 2.35 -4.44
CA GLY A 144 7.67 1.66 -3.93
C GLY A 144 8.95 2.48 -4.10
N LEU A 145 10.07 1.81 -4.43
CA LEU A 145 11.36 2.48 -4.70
C LEU A 145 11.45 3.05 -6.11
N ASN A 146 10.43 2.86 -6.95
CA ASN A 146 10.34 3.45 -8.28
C ASN A 146 9.80 4.88 -8.18
N VAL A 147 10.55 5.78 -7.54
CA VAL A 147 10.26 7.22 -7.61
C VAL A 147 10.68 7.70 -9.00
N ILE A 148 9.79 7.48 -9.97
CA ILE A 148 9.95 7.88 -11.36
C ILE A 148 9.75 9.40 -11.45
N ASP A 149 10.52 10.05 -12.32
CA ASP A 149 10.21 11.41 -12.79
C ASP A 149 8.94 11.35 -13.67
N LEU A 150 7.78 11.42 -13.00
CA LEU A 150 6.49 11.50 -13.69
C LEU A 150 6.41 12.80 -14.48
N SER A 151 5.69 12.78 -15.60
CA SER A 151 5.40 14.02 -16.35
C SER A 151 4.81 15.08 -15.41
N ARG A 152 5.14 16.37 -15.62
CA ARG A 152 4.79 17.47 -14.71
C ARG A 152 3.29 17.55 -14.36
N THR A 153 2.41 17.22 -15.30
CA THR A 153 0.95 17.17 -15.09
C THR A 153 0.53 16.00 -14.22
N SER A 154 1.12 14.81 -14.41
CA SER A 154 0.86 13.65 -13.55
C SER A 154 1.45 13.85 -12.15
N ALA A 155 2.61 14.50 -12.03
CA ALA A 155 3.27 14.77 -10.75
C ALA A 155 2.48 15.73 -9.84
N ALA A 156 1.60 16.59 -10.40
CA ALA A 156 0.77 17.49 -9.62
C ALA A 156 -0.50 16.81 -9.05
N PHE A 157 -0.96 15.72 -9.68
CA PHE A 157 -2.15 14.98 -9.25
C PHE A 157 -1.80 13.71 -8.47
N PHE A 158 -0.72 13.03 -8.84
CA PHE A 158 -0.18 11.86 -8.14
C PHE A 158 1.01 12.28 -7.27
N LEU A 159 0.70 12.71 -6.04
CA LEU A 159 1.70 12.99 -5.02
C LEU A 159 2.31 11.67 -4.54
N ARG A 160 3.61 11.66 -4.20
CA ARG A 160 4.34 10.41 -3.95
C ARG A 160 4.80 10.30 -2.52
N ASP A 161 4.74 9.10 -1.99
CA ASP A 161 5.40 8.73 -0.75
C ASP A 161 6.77 8.08 -1.04
N LEU A 162 7.77 8.40 -0.23
CA LEU A 162 9.05 7.68 -0.20
C LEU A 162 8.85 6.37 0.56
N SER A 163 9.05 5.22 -0.08
CA SER A 163 8.91 3.91 0.59
C SER A 163 10.14 3.54 1.42
N LEU A 164 9.94 3.32 2.73
CA LEU A 164 10.97 2.87 3.68
C LEU A 164 10.82 1.38 4.04
N VAL A 165 9.81 0.69 3.49
CA VAL A 165 9.41 -0.64 3.95
C VAL A 165 10.56 -1.65 3.98
N ARG A 166 11.38 -1.71 2.93
CA ARG A 166 12.48 -2.70 2.81
C ARG A 166 13.50 -2.56 3.94
N PHE A 167 13.93 -1.33 4.23
CA PHE A 167 14.80 -1.04 5.38
C PHE A 167 14.12 -1.36 6.71
N THR A 168 12.88 -0.91 6.92
CA THR A 168 12.14 -1.13 8.18
C THR A 168 11.73 -2.58 8.41
N SER A 169 11.72 -3.42 7.38
CA SER A 169 11.55 -4.87 7.48
C SER A 169 12.83 -5.59 7.89
N GLY A 170 13.97 -4.88 7.92
CA GLY A 170 15.28 -5.47 8.18
C GLY A 170 15.89 -6.18 6.97
N THR A 171 15.32 -6.00 5.76
CA THR A 171 15.77 -6.63 4.50
C THR A 171 16.89 -5.81 3.87
N ILE A 172 18.11 -5.93 4.39
CA ILE A 172 19.26 -5.10 3.99
C ILE A 172 20.11 -5.69 2.86
N ASP A 173 20.00 -6.99 2.63
CA ASP A 173 20.57 -7.80 1.54
C ASP A 173 19.62 -7.81 0.33
N ASP A 174 19.23 -6.62 -0.11
CA ASP A 174 18.17 -6.44 -1.08
C ASP A 174 18.70 -5.82 -2.39
N PRO A 175 18.68 -6.55 -3.52
CA PRO A 175 19.16 -6.04 -4.79
C PRO A 175 18.36 -4.83 -5.29
N VAL A 176 17.11 -4.65 -4.82
CA VAL A 176 16.30 -3.48 -5.16
C VAL A 176 16.81 -2.24 -4.43
N ILE A 177 17.27 -2.38 -3.18
CA ILE A 177 17.91 -1.28 -2.44
C ILE A 177 19.23 -0.89 -3.12
N GLU A 178 20.06 -1.87 -3.48
CA GLU A 178 21.34 -1.59 -4.14
C GLU A 178 21.13 -0.91 -5.50
N ALA A 179 20.17 -1.38 -6.30
CA ALA A 179 19.84 -0.76 -7.58
C ALA A 179 19.32 0.68 -7.43
N ALA A 180 18.51 0.95 -6.40
CA ALA A 180 17.95 2.27 -6.15
C ALA A 180 18.98 3.27 -5.60
N THR A 181 19.94 2.81 -4.78
CA THR A 181 20.85 3.70 -4.03
C THR A 181 22.27 3.71 -4.57
N GLY A 182 22.65 2.71 -5.37
CA GLY A 182 24.04 2.50 -5.81
C GLY A 182 24.97 2.03 -4.69
N VAL A 183 24.44 1.67 -3.51
CA VAL A 183 25.22 1.30 -2.33
C VAL A 183 24.97 -0.16 -1.97
N THR A 184 26.01 -1.00 -2.05
CA THR A 184 25.97 -2.34 -1.47
C THR A 184 26.17 -2.27 0.04
N VAL A 185 25.21 -2.79 0.82
CA VAL A 185 25.32 -2.86 2.28
C VAL A 185 26.29 -3.98 2.69
N ARG A 186 27.31 -3.62 3.48
CA ARG A 186 28.36 -4.53 4.00
C ARG A 186 28.60 -4.41 5.50
N ASN A 187 28.14 -3.31 6.10
CA ASN A 187 28.29 -2.95 7.51
C ASN A 187 27.28 -1.83 7.81
N LEU A 188 27.23 -1.34 9.05
CA LEU A 188 26.31 -0.28 9.45
C LEU A 188 26.54 1.01 8.68
N GLY A 189 27.80 1.40 8.43
CA GLY A 189 28.10 2.64 7.72
C GLY A 189 27.59 2.65 6.28
N THR A 190 27.68 1.51 5.57
CA THR A 190 27.10 1.38 4.22
C THR A 190 25.58 1.24 4.23
N LEU A 191 24.99 0.70 5.30
CA LEU A 191 23.54 0.74 5.51
C LEU A 191 23.04 2.18 5.67
N GLU A 192 23.70 2.96 6.51
CA GLU A 192 23.40 4.39 6.72
C GLU A 192 23.54 5.18 5.41
N GLN A 193 24.65 5.01 4.69
CA GLN A 193 24.87 5.64 3.39
C GLN A 193 23.78 5.28 2.36
N SER A 194 23.31 4.04 2.35
CA SER A 194 22.23 3.61 1.45
C SER A 194 20.92 4.33 1.78
N MET A 195 20.58 4.47 3.07
CA MET A 195 19.40 5.24 3.50
C MET A 195 19.53 6.73 3.16
N GLU A 196 20.68 7.35 3.42
CA GLU A 196 20.94 8.75 3.07
C GLU A 196 20.84 8.99 1.56
N ALA A 197 21.39 8.09 0.75
CA ALA A 197 21.31 8.16 -0.72
C ALA A 197 19.86 8.09 -1.21
N LEU A 198 19.05 7.17 -0.64
CA LEU A 198 17.64 7.07 -0.97
C LEU A 198 16.89 8.37 -0.64
N PHE A 199 17.10 8.93 0.55
CA PHE A 199 16.45 10.17 0.96
C PHE A 199 16.88 11.36 0.10
N ALA A 200 18.17 11.49 -0.20
CA ALA A 200 18.67 12.56 -1.05
C ALA A 200 18.03 12.55 -2.45
N GLN A 201 17.78 11.37 -3.01
CA GLN A 201 17.13 11.21 -4.30
C GLN A 201 15.62 11.40 -4.24
N CYS A 202 14.95 10.77 -3.28
CA CYS A 202 13.49 10.62 -3.30
C CYS A 202 12.75 11.66 -2.46
N ALA A 203 13.32 12.13 -1.35
CA ALA A 203 12.63 13.05 -0.43
C ALA A 203 12.23 14.38 -1.09
N PRO A 204 13.04 15.03 -1.95
CA PRO A 204 12.64 16.25 -2.65
C PRO A 204 11.44 16.10 -3.59
N LEU A 205 11.11 14.86 -3.98
CA LEU A 205 10.01 14.53 -4.89
C LEU A 205 8.78 13.96 -4.16
N SER A 206 8.86 13.84 -2.83
CA SER A 206 7.91 13.13 -1.99
C SER A 206 7.20 14.08 -1.02
N ILE A 207 5.99 13.71 -0.61
CA ILE A 207 5.19 14.45 0.36
C ILE A 207 5.17 13.82 1.75
N ALA A 208 5.59 12.55 1.85
CA ALA A 208 5.70 11.79 3.08
C ALA A 208 6.71 10.64 2.91
N VAL A 209 7.10 10.04 4.03
CA VAL A 209 7.77 8.74 4.07
C VAL A 209 6.75 7.70 4.49
N LYS A 210 6.71 6.53 3.87
CA LYS A 210 5.74 5.47 4.17
C LYS A 210 6.44 4.17 4.52
N SER A 211 5.90 3.46 5.50
CA SER A 211 6.29 2.07 5.79
C SER A 211 5.07 1.20 6.11
N GLN A 212 5.03 0.03 5.47
CA GLN A 212 4.08 -1.05 5.74
C GLN A 212 4.75 -2.29 6.35
N HIS A 213 5.81 -2.08 7.14
CA HIS A 213 6.58 -3.19 7.75
C HIS A 213 5.77 -4.08 8.68
N ALA A 214 4.62 -3.61 9.20
CA ALA A 214 3.70 -4.39 10.04
C ALA A 214 3.26 -5.73 9.39
N TYR A 215 3.27 -5.79 8.06
CA TYR A 215 2.93 -6.99 7.29
C TYR A 215 4.07 -8.00 7.20
N VAL A 216 5.29 -7.59 7.55
CA VAL A 216 6.49 -8.42 7.54
C VAL A 216 6.95 -8.73 8.96
N ARG A 217 6.94 -7.72 9.86
CA ARG A 217 7.35 -7.83 11.26
C ARG A 217 6.48 -6.99 12.20
N THR A 218 6.59 -7.27 13.50
CA THR A 218 5.85 -6.54 14.54
C THR A 218 6.11 -5.03 14.51
N LEU A 219 5.10 -4.25 14.86
CA LEU A 219 5.22 -2.82 15.18
C LEU A 219 5.94 -2.56 16.51
N ALA A 220 6.22 -3.60 17.31
CA ALA A 220 6.91 -3.48 18.60
C ALA A 220 8.34 -2.98 18.39
N TRP A 221 8.49 -1.67 18.58
CA TRP A 221 9.75 -0.97 18.36
C TRP A 221 10.54 -0.87 19.66
N HIS A 222 11.83 -1.19 19.59
CA HIS A 222 12.78 -1.02 20.67
C HIS A 222 13.93 -0.14 20.20
N LYS A 223 14.39 0.75 21.07
CA LYS A 223 15.61 1.52 20.82
C LYS A 223 16.81 0.57 20.71
N ARG A 224 17.56 0.69 19.62
CA ARG A 224 18.77 -0.12 19.34
C ARG A 224 20.01 0.76 19.36
N THR A 225 21.14 0.21 19.78
CA THR A 225 22.43 0.88 19.65
C THR A 225 23.07 0.56 18.30
N ASP A 226 23.97 1.42 17.82
CA ASP A 226 24.76 1.17 16.61
C ASP A 226 25.59 -0.12 16.73
N ALA A 227 26.08 -0.43 17.93
CA ALA A 227 26.80 -1.68 18.16
C ALA A 227 25.90 -2.92 17.98
N ASP A 228 24.62 -2.84 18.38
CA ASP A 228 23.66 -3.93 18.16
C ASP A 228 23.34 -4.07 16.67
N ALA A 229 23.10 -2.94 16.00
CA ALA A 229 22.80 -2.89 14.58
C ALA A 229 23.96 -3.41 13.73
N GLU A 230 25.22 -3.03 14.02
CA GLU A 230 26.40 -3.55 13.31
C GLU A 230 26.50 -5.08 13.46
N ARG A 231 26.31 -5.63 14.67
CA ARG A 231 26.29 -7.09 14.86
C ARG A 231 25.16 -7.75 14.08
N ALA A 232 23.99 -7.13 14.03
CA ALA A 232 22.86 -7.62 13.26
C ALA A 232 23.12 -7.58 11.74
N VAL A 233 23.78 -6.53 11.22
CA VAL A 233 24.22 -6.47 9.81
C VAL A 233 25.13 -7.66 9.50
N GLN A 234 26.15 -7.90 10.33
CA GLN A 234 27.08 -9.01 10.12
C GLN A 234 26.39 -10.37 10.19
N ALA A 235 25.42 -10.54 11.11
CA ALA A 235 24.65 -11.78 11.23
C ALA A 235 23.76 -12.05 10.00
N VAL A 236 23.10 -11.02 9.48
CA VAL A 236 22.26 -11.12 8.28
C VAL A 236 23.09 -11.40 7.04
N ILE A 237 24.13 -10.61 6.79
CA ILE A 237 25.02 -10.79 5.62
C ILE A 237 25.75 -12.14 5.67
N GLY A 238 26.08 -12.62 6.87
CA GLY A 238 26.72 -13.91 7.08
C GLY A 238 25.84 -15.12 6.76
N GLY A 239 24.53 -14.94 6.54
CA GLY A 239 23.61 -16.03 6.16
C GLY A 239 23.45 -17.11 7.23
N GLY A 240 23.58 -16.75 8.51
CA GLY A 240 23.41 -17.70 9.62
C GLY A 240 21.98 -18.26 9.73
N PRO A 241 21.76 -19.36 10.48
CA PRO A 241 20.41 -19.90 10.69
C PRO A 241 19.44 -18.83 11.24
N GLY A 242 18.30 -18.65 10.57
CA GLY A 242 17.30 -17.63 10.92
C GLY A 242 17.53 -16.25 10.31
N SER A 243 18.62 -16.04 9.55
CA SER A 243 18.85 -14.78 8.82
C SER A 243 17.75 -14.47 7.79
N ASP A 244 17.09 -15.48 7.25
CA ASP A 244 15.94 -15.30 6.34
C ASP A 244 14.61 -15.08 7.06
N ASP A 245 14.54 -15.31 8.38
CA ASP A 245 13.33 -15.08 9.17
C ASP A 245 13.19 -13.60 9.53
N PRO A 246 12.15 -12.89 9.02
CA PRO A 246 11.93 -11.49 9.37
C PRO A 246 11.63 -11.26 10.87
N GLN A 247 11.30 -12.31 11.62
CA GLN A 247 11.11 -12.26 13.08
C GLN A 247 12.37 -12.58 13.88
N SER A 248 13.50 -12.91 13.24
CA SER A 248 14.75 -13.12 13.96
C SER A 248 15.19 -11.83 14.67
N GLU A 249 15.84 -11.96 15.82
CA GLU A 249 16.35 -10.80 16.58
C GLU A 249 17.25 -9.89 15.74
N ALA A 250 18.03 -10.45 14.81
CA ALA A 250 18.86 -9.66 13.90
C ALA A 250 18.01 -8.80 12.96
N ARG A 251 16.99 -9.38 12.30
CA ARG A 251 16.09 -8.62 11.40
C ARG A 251 15.23 -7.61 12.16
N LEU A 252 14.73 -7.96 13.35
CA LEU A 252 14.00 -7.04 14.23
C LEU A 252 14.90 -5.87 14.67
N CYS A 253 16.13 -6.14 15.09
CA CYS A 253 17.09 -5.12 15.47
C CYS A 253 17.39 -4.16 14.31
N LEU A 254 17.62 -4.69 13.10
CA LEU A 254 17.84 -3.85 11.92
C LEU A 254 16.60 -3.04 11.55
N GLY A 255 15.42 -3.65 11.57
CA GLY A 255 14.17 -2.96 11.28
C GLY A 255 13.88 -1.82 12.26
N ASP A 256 14.16 -2.03 13.55
CA ASP A 256 13.99 -1.02 14.59
C ASP A 256 14.99 0.13 14.42
N TRP A 257 16.27 -0.20 14.17
CA TRP A 257 17.32 0.79 13.95
C TRP A 257 17.05 1.61 12.67
N CYS A 258 16.67 0.95 11.58
CA CYS A 258 16.31 1.61 10.32
C CYS A 258 15.07 2.49 10.46
N LEU A 259 14.07 2.07 11.23
CA LEU A 259 12.90 2.91 11.51
C LEU A 259 13.31 4.19 12.23
N ALA A 260 14.17 4.09 13.24
CA ALA A 260 14.69 5.23 13.98
C ALA A 260 15.51 6.19 13.08
N ARG A 261 16.44 5.67 12.26
CA ARG A 261 17.20 6.50 11.30
C ARG A 261 16.29 7.14 10.26
N GLY A 262 15.31 6.40 9.76
CA GLY A 262 14.33 6.91 8.81
C GLY A 262 13.47 8.03 9.38
N VAL A 263 13.13 7.98 10.67
CA VAL A 263 12.42 9.07 11.37
C VAL A 263 13.27 10.34 11.43
N GLU A 264 14.56 10.20 11.69
CA GLU A 264 15.50 11.33 11.76
C GLU A 264 15.70 11.96 10.38
N LEU A 265 15.91 11.14 9.34
CA LEU A 265 16.00 11.60 7.96
C LEU A 265 14.70 12.28 7.52
N ALA A 266 13.54 11.67 7.77
CA ALA A 266 12.24 12.28 7.45
C ALA A 266 12.07 13.64 8.15
N SER A 267 12.48 13.75 9.41
CA SER A 267 12.43 15.00 10.16
C SER A 267 13.35 16.07 9.55
N ALA A 268 14.56 15.70 9.12
CA ALA A 268 15.49 16.61 8.45
C ALA A 268 14.95 17.15 7.12
N TYR A 269 14.24 16.30 6.35
CA TYR A 269 13.53 16.70 5.12
C TYR A 269 12.13 17.27 5.38
N GLN A 270 11.72 17.41 6.65
CA GLN A 270 10.40 17.90 7.06
C GLN A 270 9.23 17.07 6.50
N LEU A 271 9.40 15.78 6.28
CA LEU A 271 8.37 14.87 5.80
C LEU A 271 7.64 14.18 6.96
N PRO A 272 6.30 14.08 6.93
CA PRO A 272 5.57 13.21 7.84
C PRO A 272 5.84 11.73 7.50
N ILE A 273 5.66 10.86 8.50
CA ILE A 273 5.91 9.43 8.41
C ILE A 273 4.58 8.68 8.53
N LYS A 274 4.17 8.03 7.45
CA LYS A 274 2.98 7.19 7.38
C LYS A 274 3.33 5.75 7.76
N LEU A 275 2.70 5.22 8.79
CA LEU A 275 2.89 3.83 9.26
C LEU A 275 1.60 3.04 9.08
N HIS A 276 1.67 1.88 8.44
CA HIS A 276 0.51 0.97 8.38
C HIS A 276 0.31 0.33 9.74
N THR A 277 -0.87 0.53 10.32
CA THR A 277 -1.22 -0.06 11.61
C THR A 277 -2.41 -1.02 11.52
N GLY A 278 -3.10 -1.10 10.38
CA GLY A 278 -4.29 -1.93 10.19
C GLY A 278 -4.07 -3.14 9.30
N TYR A 279 -5.05 -4.05 9.36
CA TYR A 279 -5.07 -5.35 8.72
C TYR A 279 -4.85 -5.32 7.20
N LEU A 280 -3.98 -6.21 6.70
CA LEU A 280 -3.83 -6.50 5.28
C LEU A 280 -4.82 -7.60 4.87
N ALA A 281 -5.73 -7.28 3.94
CA ALA A 281 -6.77 -8.20 3.48
C ALA A 281 -6.32 -9.24 2.45
N GLU A 282 -5.02 -9.47 2.31
CA GLU A 282 -4.48 -10.36 1.29
C GLU A 282 -4.50 -11.83 1.74
N THR A 283 -5.18 -12.68 0.98
CA THR A 283 -5.08 -14.13 1.06
C THR A 283 -4.64 -14.67 -0.29
N GLY A 284 -3.49 -15.36 -0.36
CA GLY A 284 -3.19 -16.23 -1.50
C GLY A 284 -2.13 -15.76 -2.52
N ARG A 285 -1.56 -14.55 -2.42
CA ARG A 285 -0.36 -14.20 -3.21
C ARG A 285 0.95 -14.55 -2.50
N LEU A 286 0.94 -14.58 -1.16
CA LEU A 286 2.09 -14.97 -0.34
C LEU A 286 1.84 -16.20 0.55
N GLY A 287 0.61 -16.72 0.60
CA GLY A 287 0.27 -17.87 1.46
C GLY A 287 0.48 -17.63 2.97
N THR A 288 0.84 -16.42 3.39
CA THR A 288 1.08 -16.07 4.79
C THR A 288 -0.17 -15.49 5.41
N ALA A 289 -0.68 -16.13 6.46
CA ALA A 289 -1.76 -15.57 7.27
C ALA A 289 -1.28 -14.29 7.97
N MET A 290 -2.03 -13.19 7.81
CA MET A 290 -1.77 -11.93 8.52
C MET A 290 -1.76 -12.18 10.03
N GLN A 291 -0.61 -11.97 10.67
CA GLN A 291 -0.46 -12.11 12.12
C GLN A 291 -0.98 -10.85 12.81
N VAL A 292 -2.25 -10.86 13.20
CA VAL A 292 -2.93 -9.66 13.71
C VAL A 292 -2.23 -9.04 14.92
N ASP A 293 -1.62 -9.82 15.82
CA ASP A 293 -0.93 -9.28 17.00
C ASP A 293 0.27 -8.37 16.66
N ARG A 294 0.81 -8.45 15.43
CA ARG A 294 1.88 -7.55 14.95
C ARG A 294 1.39 -6.11 14.75
N LEU A 295 0.08 -5.93 14.56
CA LEU A 295 -0.56 -4.69 14.13
C LEU A 295 -0.96 -3.77 15.29
N ARG A 296 -0.85 -4.21 16.54
CA ARG A 296 -1.21 -3.42 17.72
C ARG A 296 -0.55 -2.05 17.68
N ALA A 297 -1.33 -0.98 17.47
CA ALA A 297 -0.76 0.35 17.31
C ALA A 297 0.00 0.79 18.57
N GLY A 298 -0.43 0.34 19.76
CA GLY A 298 0.22 0.65 21.03
C GLY A 298 1.70 0.25 21.10
N HIS A 299 2.11 -0.71 20.28
CA HIS A 299 3.52 -1.09 20.11
C HIS A 299 4.42 0.06 19.61
N LEU A 300 3.86 1.08 18.96
CA LEU A 300 4.60 2.25 18.49
C LEU A 300 4.83 3.31 19.59
N ALA A 301 4.17 3.23 20.75
CA ALA A 301 4.27 4.24 21.80
C ALA A 301 5.72 4.61 22.17
N PRO A 302 6.67 3.66 22.33
CA PRO A 302 8.05 4.02 22.64
C PRO A 302 8.74 4.84 21.53
N LEU A 303 8.45 4.58 20.26
CA LEU A 303 8.99 5.35 19.13
C LEU A 303 8.41 6.77 19.13
N LEU A 304 7.10 6.89 19.35
CA LEU A 304 6.39 8.18 19.39
C LEU A 304 6.91 9.07 20.52
N MET A 305 7.22 8.47 21.67
CA MET A 305 7.86 9.14 22.82
C MET A 305 9.29 9.60 22.54
N GLU A 306 10.09 8.78 21.85
CA GLU A 306 11.49 9.10 21.53
C GLU A 306 11.59 10.27 20.54
N TYR A 307 10.64 10.39 19.61
CA TYR A 307 10.66 11.38 18.53
C TYR A 307 9.48 12.36 18.59
N PRO A 308 9.35 13.19 19.65
CA PRO A 308 8.18 14.05 19.85
C PRO A 308 8.03 15.17 18.80
N ASN A 309 9.10 15.49 18.07
CA ASN A 309 9.11 16.52 17.02
C ASN A 309 8.83 15.94 15.61
N ALA A 310 8.87 14.62 15.44
CA ALA A 310 8.54 13.97 14.17
C ALA A 310 7.02 13.84 14.03
N ARG A 311 6.48 13.97 12.82
CA ARG A 311 5.04 13.84 12.55
C ARG A 311 4.72 12.44 12.09
N PHE A 312 3.85 11.74 12.81
CA PHE A 312 3.42 10.39 12.49
C PHE A 312 1.97 10.39 12.00
N VAL A 313 1.71 9.71 10.89
CA VAL A 313 0.37 9.43 10.38
C VAL A 313 0.15 7.92 10.48
N LEU A 314 -0.80 7.49 11.29
CA LEU A 314 -1.10 6.07 11.50
C LEU A 314 -2.28 5.67 10.62
N LEU A 315 -2.04 4.78 9.67
CA LEU A 315 -2.96 4.39 8.60
C LEU A 315 -3.83 3.18 8.96
N HIS A 316 -4.93 2.98 8.23
CA HIS A 316 -5.82 1.81 8.26
C HIS A 316 -6.57 1.63 9.58
N ILE A 317 -6.90 2.73 10.26
CA ILE A 317 -7.62 2.78 11.54
C ILE A 317 -7.10 1.83 12.63
N ALA A 318 -5.87 1.34 12.48
CA ALA A 318 -5.30 0.25 13.25
C ALA A 318 -6.18 -0.99 13.41
N TYR A 319 -7.10 -1.29 12.48
CA TYR A 319 -8.01 -2.43 12.65
C TYR A 319 -7.22 -3.75 12.83
N PRO A 320 -7.49 -4.57 13.87
CA PRO A 320 -8.63 -4.52 14.79
C PRO A 320 -8.42 -3.80 16.15
N TYR A 321 -7.29 -3.10 16.35
CA TYR A 321 -6.91 -2.40 17.59
C TYR A 321 -7.19 -0.89 17.54
N SER A 322 -8.31 -0.47 16.94
CA SER A 322 -8.65 0.95 16.77
C SER A 322 -8.72 1.73 18.08
N ASP A 323 -9.07 1.07 19.20
CA ASP A 323 -9.06 1.70 20.53
C ASP A 323 -7.65 2.14 20.96
N GLU A 324 -6.62 1.34 20.65
CA GLU A 324 -5.22 1.71 20.93
C GLU A 324 -4.82 2.94 20.11
N LEU A 325 -5.24 3.01 18.84
CA LEU A 325 -4.98 4.16 17.97
C LEU A 325 -5.58 5.46 18.53
N ILE A 326 -6.83 5.42 18.99
CA ILE A 326 -7.49 6.57 19.62
C ILE A 326 -6.72 7.01 20.87
N ALA A 327 -6.27 6.05 21.70
CA ALA A 327 -5.49 6.34 22.90
C ALA A 327 -4.15 7.03 22.55
N LEU A 328 -3.45 6.57 21.51
CA LEU A 328 -2.21 7.18 21.03
C LEU A 328 -2.45 8.61 20.52
N ALA A 329 -3.43 8.81 19.64
CA ALA A 329 -3.74 10.13 19.09
C ALA A 329 -4.19 11.13 20.17
N LYS A 330 -4.83 10.64 21.24
CA LYS A 330 -5.19 11.47 22.40
C LYS A 330 -3.96 11.85 23.25
N HIS A 331 -2.96 10.99 23.32
CA HIS A 331 -1.79 11.16 24.19
C HIS A 331 -0.63 11.91 23.53
N PHE A 332 -0.40 11.68 22.23
CA PHE A 332 0.76 12.17 21.49
C PHE A 332 0.36 13.29 20.52
N GLY A 333 0.82 14.52 20.80
CA GLY A 333 0.51 15.70 19.96
C GLY A 333 1.16 15.67 18.56
N ASN A 334 2.02 14.68 18.31
CA ASN A 334 2.71 14.47 17.05
C ASN A 334 2.14 13.29 16.23
N VAL A 335 0.99 12.74 16.64
CA VAL A 335 0.28 11.63 15.98
C VAL A 335 -1.00 12.12 15.32
N TYR A 336 -1.20 11.71 14.08
CA TYR A 336 -2.37 11.95 13.26
C TYR A 336 -2.93 10.60 12.83
N VAL A 337 -4.26 10.48 12.82
CA VAL A 337 -4.95 9.26 12.40
C VAL A 337 -5.44 9.44 10.98
N ASP A 338 -5.11 8.49 10.12
CA ASP A 338 -5.73 8.34 8.82
C ASP A 338 -6.73 7.18 8.88
N LEU A 339 -7.91 7.40 8.32
CA LEU A 339 -9.01 6.45 8.36
C LEU A 339 -9.08 5.54 7.12
N CYS A 340 -8.26 5.83 6.10
CA CYS A 340 -8.15 5.05 4.87
C CYS A 340 -7.42 3.73 5.10
#